data_AF-A0AAN4NQK3-F1
#
_entry.id   AF-A0AAN4NQK3-F1
#
_cell.length_a   1.000
_cell.length_b   1.000
_cell.length_c   1.000
_cell.angle_alpha   90.00
_cell.angle_beta   90.00
_cell.angle_gamma   90.00
#
_symmetry.space_group_name_H-M   'P 1'
#
loop_
_entity.id
_entity.type
_entity.pdbx_description
1 polymer ?
#
loop_
_entity_poly.entity_id
_entity_poly.type
_entity_poly.pdbx_seq_one_letter_code
_entity_poly.pdbx_strand_id
1 'polypeptide(L)'
;MSKKDNTLLLLEAALDRILRGESQKIAPSRKLSVRAVEVESGLGNGSAYYHTKIIEKIKQIKNSSITTGSLNHQHRKWKQKALKAEKLKNKFRDENIALKLLNSQIAADQYRQMSTLRDALQRILELEKTIEELNIELVETRRKNITLFKQ
;
A
#
# COMPACT_ATOMS: atom_id res chain seq x y z
N MET A 1 23.80 -50.45 -35.39
CA MET A 1 23.09 -49.45 -34.56
C MET A 1 21.79 -49.09 -35.24
N SER A 2 20.64 -49.32 -34.61
CA SER A 2 19.34 -48.93 -35.19
C SER A 2 19.15 -47.41 -35.06
N LYS A 3 18.45 -46.78 -36.01
CA LYS A 3 18.15 -45.33 -35.97
C LYS A 3 17.47 -44.92 -34.66
N LYS A 4 16.67 -45.83 -34.08
CA LYS A 4 15.97 -45.64 -32.79
C LYS A 4 16.90 -45.59 -31.58
N ASP A 5 18.02 -46.31 -31.63
CA ASP A 5 18.98 -46.35 -30.51
C ASP A 5 19.82 -45.07 -30.49
N ASN A 6 20.13 -44.54 -31.67
CA ASN A 6 20.86 -43.28 -31.81
C ASN A 6 20.02 -42.08 -31.31
N THR A 7 18.74 -42.02 -31.65
CA THR A 7 17.85 -40.96 -31.16
C THR A 7 17.67 -41.00 -29.64
N LEU A 8 17.55 -42.19 -29.06
CA LEU A 8 17.47 -42.36 -27.61
C LEU A 8 18.75 -41.88 -26.91
N LEU A 9 19.91 -42.25 -27.44
CA LEU A 9 21.22 -41.84 -26.89
C LEU A 9 21.41 -40.32 -26.94
N LEU A 10 20.98 -39.66 -28.01
CA LEU A 10 21.01 -38.20 -28.12
C LEU A 10 20.10 -37.50 -27.11
N LEU A 11 18.91 -38.06 -26.85
CA LEU A 11 17.97 -37.53 -25.85
C LEU A 11 18.51 -37.72 -24.42
N GLU A 12 19.13 -38.86 -24.13
CA GLU A 12 19.75 -39.12 -22.83
C GLU A 12 20.95 -38.20 -22.57
N ALA A 13 21.85 -38.06 -23.55
CA ALA A 13 22.99 -37.15 -23.43
C ALA A 13 22.54 -35.68 -23.28
N ALA A 14 21.47 -35.27 -23.96
CA ALA A 14 20.89 -33.94 -23.81
C ALA A 14 20.27 -33.73 -22.43
N LEU A 15 19.57 -34.72 -21.89
CA LEU A 15 19.04 -34.68 -20.53
C LEU A 15 20.17 -34.51 -19.51
N ASP A 16 21.24 -35.28 -19.63
CA ASP A 16 22.38 -35.21 -18.71
C ASP A 16 23.08 -33.84 -18.75
N ARG A 17 23.27 -33.25 -19.94
CA ARG A 17 23.81 -31.88 -20.08
C ARG A 17 22.94 -30.84 -19.36
N ILE A 18 21.62 -30.92 -19.51
CA ILE A 18 20.67 -30.01 -18.86
C ILE A 18 20.76 -30.15 -17.33
N LEU A 19 20.88 -31.38 -16.82
CA LEU A 19 20.99 -31.63 -15.38
C LEU A 19 22.31 -31.13 -14.79
N ARG A 20 23.39 -31.16 -15.56
CA ARG A 20 24.70 -30.62 -15.16
C ARG A 20 24.80 -29.09 -15.33
N GLY A 21 23.83 -28.46 -15.98
CA GLY A 21 23.87 -27.02 -16.29
C GLY A 21 24.77 -26.66 -17.47
N GLU A 22 25.21 -27.65 -18.26
CA GLU A 22 26.08 -27.51 -19.42
C GLU A 22 25.27 -27.50 -20.74
N SER A 23 24.11 -26.85 -20.73
CA SER A 23 23.24 -26.77 -21.90
C SER A 23 23.87 -25.93 -23.01
N GLN A 24 23.90 -26.45 -24.24
CA GLN A 24 24.54 -25.81 -25.38
C GLN A 24 23.55 -25.03 -26.26
N LYS A 25 22.31 -25.51 -26.40
CA LYS A 25 21.30 -24.96 -27.32
C LYS A 25 20.14 -24.27 -26.61
N ILE A 26 19.96 -24.53 -25.32
CA ILE A 26 18.98 -23.85 -24.48
C ILE A 26 19.64 -22.97 -23.43
N ALA A 27 18.93 -21.94 -22.98
CA ALA A 27 19.39 -21.11 -21.87
C ALA A 27 19.45 -21.93 -20.57
N PRO A 28 20.49 -21.76 -19.72
CA PRO A 28 20.66 -22.52 -18.47
C PRO A 28 19.54 -22.23 -17.44
N SER A 29 18.83 -21.11 -17.58
CA SER A 29 17.67 -20.75 -16.75
C SER A 29 16.35 -21.40 -17.21
N ARG A 30 16.35 -22.14 -18.34
CA ARG A 30 15.13 -22.70 -18.93
C ARG A 30 14.67 -23.93 -18.14
N LYS A 31 13.37 -23.99 -17.84
CA LYS A 31 12.76 -25.10 -17.08
C LYS A 31 12.88 -26.42 -17.84
N LEU A 32 13.20 -27.50 -17.11
CA LEU A 32 13.22 -28.87 -17.64
C LEU A 32 11.84 -29.24 -18.20
N SER A 33 11.82 -29.65 -19.47
CA SER A 33 10.63 -30.12 -20.19
C SER A 33 11.05 -31.03 -21.34
N VAL A 34 10.14 -31.86 -21.84
CA VAL A 34 10.41 -32.75 -23.00
C VAL A 34 10.93 -31.94 -24.19
N ARG A 35 10.29 -30.80 -24.48
CA ARG A 35 10.71 -29.88 -25.54
C ARG A 35 12.12 -29.29 -25.29
N ALA A 36 12.49 -29.01 -24.04
CA ALA A 36 13.83 -28.51 -23.73
C ALA A 36 14.91 -29.56 -24.05
N VAL A 37 14.63 -30.83 -23.74
CA VAL A 37 15.53 -31.96 -24.06
C VAL A 37 15.61 -32.19 -25.57
N GLU A 38 14.50 -32.09 -26.30
CA GLU A 38 14.50 -32.20 -27.78
C GLU A 38 15.36 -31.12 -28.43
N VAL A 39 15.16 -29.85 -28.06
CA VAL A 39 15.94 -28.72 -28.59
C VAL A 39 17.43 -28.88 -28.26
N GLU A 40 17.76 -29.30 -27.04
CA GLU A 40 19.15 -29.55 -26.62
C GLU A 40 19.79 -30.73 -27.36
N SER A 41 19.03 -31.78 -27.65
CA SER A 41 19.50 -32.92 -28.46
C SER A 41 19.68 -32.56 -29.94
N GLY A 42 19.10 -31.45 -30.42
CA GLY A 42 19.10 -31.08 -31.83
C GLY A 42 18.14 -31.91 -32.69
N LEU A 43 17.19 -32.60 -32.06
CA LEU A 43 16.18 -33.37 -32.77
C LEU A 43 14.99 -32.48 -33.13
N GLY A 44 14.24 -32.90 -34.16
CA GLY A 44 13.01 -32.23 -34.57
C GLY A 44 11.91 -32.35 -33.51
N ASN A 45 10.98 -31.39 -33.52
CA ASN A 45 9.83 -31.39 -32.61
C ASN A 45 9.09 -32.73 -32.69
N GLY A 46 8.92 -33.36 -31.53
CA GLY A 46 8.16 -34.59 -31.37
C GLY A 46 8.95 -35.90 -31.51
N SER A 47 10.27 -35.81 -31.72
CA SER A 47 11.15 -36.99 -31.78
C SER A 47 11.17 -37.77 -30.45
N ALA A 48 10.95 -37.10 -29.32
CA ALA A 48 10.96 -37.75 -28.01
C ALA A 48 9.68 -38.57 -27.74
N TYR A 49 8.55 -38.30 -28.41
CA TYR A 49 7.29 -39.01 -28.17
C TYR A 49 7.33 -40.50 -28.52
N TYR A 50 8.25 -40.89 -29.40
CA TYR A 50 8.46 -42.30 -29.73
C TYR A 50 9.25 -43.08 -28.66
N HIS A 51 9.72 -42.39 -27.61
CA HIS A 51 10.52 -42.95 -26.52
C HIS A 51 9.87 -42.63 -25.17
N THR A 52 8.92 -43.46 -24.73
CA THR A 52 8.13 -43.21 -23.51
C THR A 52 8.97 -43.20 -22.23
N LYS A 53 9.98 -44.08 -22.12
CA LYS A 53 10.85 -44.21 -20.95
C LYS A 53 11.59 -42.91 -20.60
N ILE A 54 12.12 -42.19 -21.60
CA ILE A 54 12.83 -40.93 -21.35
C ILE A 54 11.87 -39.81 -20.93
N ILE A 55 10.64 -39.80 -21.46
CA ILE A 55 9.60 -38.84 -21.07
C ILE A 55 9.22 -39.03 -19.59
N GLU A 56 9.06 -40.27 -19.16
CA GLU A 56 8.78 -40.60 -17.75
C GLU A 56 9.92 -40.14 -16.84
N LYS A 57 11.18 -40.42 -17.22
CA LYS A 57 12.38 -39.96 -16.50
C LYS A 57 12.41 -38.43 -16.36
N ILE A 58 12.13 -37.69 -17.44
CA ILE A 58 12.08 -36.22 -17.42
C ILE A 58 10.98 -35.72 -16.47
N LYS A 59 9.80 -36.34 -16.47
CA LYS A 59 8.69 -35.96 -15.58
C LYS A 59 9.03 -36.21 -14.10
N GLN A 60 9.64 -37.35 -13.79
CA GLN A 60 10.06 -37.68 -12.42
C GLN A 60 11.09 -36.67 -11.88
N ILE A 61 12.08 -36.31 -12.70
CA ILE A 61 13.13 -35.35 -12.31
C ILE A 61 12.56 -33.93 -12.18
N LYS A 62 11.65 -33.54 -13.09
CA LYS A 62 10.94 -32.26 -12.99
C LYS A 62 10.15 -32.16 -11.68
N ASN A 63 9.48 -33.23 -11.27
CA ASN A 63 8.65 -33.20 -10.06
C ASN A 63 9.48 -33.23 -8.77
N SER A 64 10.62 -33.91 -8.76
CA SER A 64 11.53 -33.94 -7.61
C SER A 64 12.33 -32.64 -7.42
N SER A 65 12.59 -31.88 -8.49
CA SER A 65 13.31 -30.59 -8.40
C SER A 65 12.43 -29.41 -7.97
N ILE A 66 11.11 -29.51 -8.07
CA ILE A 66 10.16 -28.43 -7.76
C ILE A 66 9.88 -28.29 -6.24
N THR A 67 10.20 -29.28 -5.42
CA THR A 67 9.52 -29.48 -4.13
C THR A 67 10.07 -28.75 -2.91
N THR A 68 11.25 -28.11 -2.89
CA THR A 68 11.83 -27.76 -1.57
C THR A 68 12.33 -26.33 -1.35
N GLY A 69 12.92 -25.64 -2.34
CA GLY A 69 13.62 -24.37 -2.08
C GLY A 69 12.87 -23.06 -2.39
N SER A 70 12.27 -22.97 -3.58
CA SER A 70 11.90 -21.66 -4.18
C SER A 70 10.50 -21.15 -3.78
N LEU A 71 9.51 -22.03 -3.70
CA LEU A 71 8.12 -21.68 -3.34
C LEU A 71 7.99 -21.16 -1.90
N ASN A 72 8.73 -21.76 -0.96
CA ASN A 72 8.72 -21.37 0.46
C ASN A 72 9.33 -19.98 0.69
N HIS A 73 10.39 -19.63 -0.04
CA HIS A 73 11.04 -18.32 0.08
C HIS A 73 10.16 -17.21 -0.50
N GLN A 74 9.52 -17.43 -1.65
CA GLN A 74 8.56 -16.47 -2.18
C GLN A 74 7.40 -16.28 -1.21
N HIS A 75 6.75 -17.36 -0.77
CA HIS A 75 5.61 -17.30 0.16
C HIS A 75 5.93 -16.52 1.45
N ARG A 76 7.12 -16.72 2.04
CA ARG A 76 7.60 -15.92 3.18
C ARG A 76 7.73 -14.43 2.86
N LYS A 77 8.25 -14.06 1.68
CA LYS A 77 8.33 -12.66 1.24
C LYS A 77 6.95 -12.02 1.09
N TRP A 78 5.98 -12.73 0.52
CA TRP A 78 4.61 -12.23 0.38
C TRP A 78 3.95 -12.00 1.75
N LYS A 79 4.11 -12.95 2.67
CA LYS A 79 3.60 -12.82 4.05
C LYS A 79 4.19 -11.61 4.79
N GLN A 80 5.51 -11.40 4.65
CA GLN A 80 6.17 -10.22 5.24
C GLN A 80 5.68 -8.91 4.62
N LYS A 81 5.49 -8.87 3.29
CA LYS A 81 4.94 -7.68 2.62
C LYS A 81 3.50 -7.39 3.07
N ALA A 82 2.66 -8.41 3.20
CA ALA A 82 1.29 -8.27 3.67
C ALA A 82 1.24 -7.69 5.10
N LEU A 83 2.04 -8.24 6.03
CA LEU A 83 2.13 -7.72 7.41
C LEU A 83 2.61 -6.27 7.46
N LYS A 84 3.57 -5.88 6.61
CA LYS A 84 4.03 -4.49 6.53
C LYS A 84 2.93 -3.57 6.01
N ALA A 85 2.20 -3.99 4.99
CA ALA A 85 1.09 -3.23 4.42
C ALA A 85 -0.05 -3.05 5.44
N GLU A 86 -0.37 -4.10 6.21
CA GLU A 86 -1.38 -4.04 7.26
C GLU A 86 -0.98 -3.07 8.39
N LYS A 87 0.26 -3.16 8.89
CA LYS A 87 0.79 -2.22 9.88
C LYS A 87 0.72 -0.77 9.40
N LEU A 88 1.10 -0.53 8.14
CA LEU A 88 1.08 0.80 7.55
C LEU A 88 -0.35 1.33 7.42
N LYS A 89 -1.27 0.48 6.96
CA LYS A 89 -2.70 0.82 6.86
C LYS A 89 -3.30 1.18 8.21
N ASN A 90 -3.02 0.39 9.25
CA ASN A 90 -3.53 0.65 10.60
C ASN A 90 -2.96 1.95 11.15
N LYS A 91 -1.65 2.18 11.01
CA LYS A 91 -1.02 3.45 11.41
C LYS A 91 -1.71 4.66 10.76
N PHE A 92 -1.87 4.67 9.44
CA PHE A 92 -2.52 5.80 8.76
C PHE A 92 -4.01 5.92 9.09
N ARG A 93 -4.69 4.80 9.36
CA ARG A 93 -6.08 4.82 9.80
C ARG A 93 -6.20 5.51 11.17
N ASP A 94 -5.34 5.14 12.10
CA ASP A 94 -5.35 5.69 13.46
C ASP A 94 -4.96 7.18 13.45
N GLU A 95 -3.93 7.56 12.69
CA GLU A 95 -3.55 8.97 12.47
C GLU A 95 -4.69 9.79 11.88
N ASN A 96 -5.40 9.25 10.88
CA ASN A 96 -6.54 9.94 10.27
C ASN A 96 -7.71 10.10 11.26
N ILE A 97 -7.98 9.09 12.08
CA ILE A 97 -9.01 9.18 13.13
C ILE A 97 -8.61 10.25 14.15
N ALA A 98 -7.36 10.26 14.61
CA ALA A 98 -6.85 11.24 15.56
C ALA A 98 -6.91 12.67 15.00
N LEU A 99 -6.51 12.88 13.74
CA LEU A 99 -6.58 14.18 13.08
C LEU A 99 -8.03 14.67 12.92
N LYS A 100 -8.96 13.78 12.55
CA LYS A 100 -10.38 14.12 12.47
C LYS A 100 -10.95 14.53 13.82
N LEU A 101 -10.60 13.80 14.87
CA LEU A 101 -11.01 14.11 16.23
C LEU A 101 -10.47 15.48 16.66
N LEU A 102 -9.17 15.72 16.48
CA LEU A 102 -8.54 16.99 16.81
C LEU A 102 -9.18 18.14 16.03
N ASN A 103 -9.40 17.97 14.72
CA ASN A 103 -10.04 18.99 13.90
C ASN A 103 -11.47 19.29 14.35
N SER A 104 -12.23 18.27 14.75
CA SER A 104 -13.58 18.45 15.31
C SER A 104 -13.58 19.21 16.63
N GLN A 105 -12.58 18.96 17.50
CA GLN A 105 -12.41 19.67 18.76
C GLN A 105 -12.03 21.13 18.52
N ILE A 106 -11.05 21.38 17.64
CA ILE A 106 -10.65 22.74 17.26
C ILE A 106 -11.84 23.52 16.69
N ALA A 107 -12.62 22.91 15.80
CA ALA A 107 -13.81 23.56 15.25
C ALA A 107 -14.83 23.90 16.35
N ALA A 108 -15.12 22.96 17.26
CA ALA A 108 -16.04 23.19 18.37
C ALA A 108 -15.56 24.33 19.31
N ASP A 109 -14.26 24.34 19.64
CA ASP A 109 -13.65 25.38 20.45
C ASP A 109 -13.70 26.75 19.75
N GLN A 110 -13.42 26.79 18.45
CA GLN A 110 -13.53 28.01 17.65
C GLN A 110 -14.98 28.54 17.65
N TYR A 111 -15.98 27.69 17.44
CA TYR A 111 -17.38 28.11 17.50
C TYR A 111 -17.76 28.67 18.88
N ARG A 112 -17.31 28.01 19.95
CA ARG A 112 -17.54 28.49 21.32
C ARG A 112 -16.88 29.86 21.54
N GLN A 113 -15.61 30.00 21.17
CA GLN A 113 -14.88 31.27 21.29
C GLN A 113 -15.57 32.38 20.48
N MET A 114 -15.99 32.09 19.26
CA MET A 114 -16.67 33.05 18.39
C MET A 114 -18.01 33.52 18.97
N SER A 115 -18.79 32.58 19.55
CA SER A 115 -20.03 32.91 20.26
C SER A 115 -19.75 33.83 21.45
N THR A 116 -18.79 33.46 22.31
CA THR A 116 -18.46 34.29 23.49
C THR A 116 -17.95 35.67 23.12
N LEU A 117 -17.20 35.78 22.02
CA LEU A 117 -16.71 37.05 21.51
C LEU A 117 -17.87 37.91 21.01
N ARG A 118 -18.83 37.31 20.29
CA ARG A 118 -20.03 38.00 19.83
C ARG A 118 -20.85 38.53 21.01
N ASP A 119 -21.05 37.71 22.03
CA ASP A 119 -21.80 38.10 23.23
C ASP A 119 -21.08 39.24 23.99
N ALA A 120 -19.76 39.17 24.11
CA ALA A 120 -18.95 40.22 24.71
C ALA A 120 -19.03 41.53 23.92
N LEU A 121 -18.94 41.49 22.59
CA LEU A 121 -19.10 42.67 21.74
C LEU A 121 -20.50 43.28 21.87
N GLN A 122 -21.55 42.46 21.89
CA GLN A 122 -22.92 42.93 22.11
C GLN A 122 -23.04 43.63 23.46
N ARG A 123 -22.43 43.06 24.51
CA ARG A 123 -22.43 43.66 25.84
C ARG A 123 -21.67 44.98 25.88
N ILE A 124 -20.56 45.10 25.18
CA ILE A 124 -19.80 46.35 25.05
C ILE A 124 -20.67 47.41 24.39
N LEU A 125 -21.34 47.09 23.27
CA LEU A 125 -22.23 48.04 22.58
C LEU A 125 -23.37 48.52 23.47
N GLU A 126 -23.98 47.62 24.25
CA GLU A 126 -25.01 47.99 25.23
C GLU A 126 -24.48 48.94 26.30
N LEU A 127 -23.28 48.66 26.83
CA LEU A 127 -22.64 49.50 27.85
C LEU A 127 -22.22 50.86 27.30
N GLU A 128 -21.72 50.91 26.07
CA GLU A 128 -21.39 52.17 25.40
C GLU A 128 -22.63 53.05 25.24
N LYS A 129 -23.76 52.44 24.84
CA LYS A 129 -25.04 53.16 24.72
C LYS A 129 -25.53 53.69 26.07
N THR A 130 -25.48 52.89 27.14
CA THR A 130 -25.93 53.35 28.46
C THR A 130 -25.03 54.44 29.02
N ILE A 131 -23.72 54.38 28.77
CA ILE A 131 -22.80 55.47 29.14
C ILE A 131 -23.17 56.76 28.41
N GLU A 132 -23.52 56.69 27.13
CA GLU A 132 -23.93 57.86 26.35
C GLU A 132 -25.25 58.46 26.88
N GLU A 133 -26.26 57.63 27.14
CA GLU A 133 -27.52 58.04 27.75
C GLU A 133 -27.31 58.71 29.12
N LEU A 134 -26.52 58.09 30.00
CA LEU A 134 -26.20 58.64 31.33
C LEU A 134 -25.44 59.97 31.23
N ASN A 135 -24.53 60.12 30.28
CA ASN A 135 -23.82 61.39 30.06
C ASN A 135 -24.76 62.51 29.62
N ILE A 136 -25.75 62.21 28.78
CA ILE A 136 -26.78 63.17 28.37
C ILE A 136 -27.60 63.62 29.60
N GLU A 137 -28.10 62.66 30.39
CA GLU A 137 -28.85 62.95 31.61
C GLU A 137 -28.04 63.80 32.62
N LEU A 138 -26.75 63.49 32.77
CA LEU A 138 -25.83 64.23 33.63
C LEU A 138 -25.66 65.69 33.15
N VAL A 139 -25.53 65.90 31.84
CA VAL A 139 -25.46 67.25 31.27
C VAL A 139 -26.77 68.02 31.47
N GLU A 140 -27.92 67.38 31.26
CA GLU A 140 -29.23 67.99 31.46
C GLU A 140 -29.47 68.38 32.93
N THR A 141 -29.16 67.49 33.87
CA THR A 141 -29.28 67.77 35.31
C THR A 141 -28.35 68.90 35.76
N ARG A 142 -27.10 68.93 35.28
CA ARG A 142 -26.18 70.05 35.52
C ARG A 142 -26.74 71.37 34.98
N ARG A 143 -27.31 71.38 33.77
CA ARG A 143 -27.94 72.57 33.18
C ARG A 143 -29.12 73.06 34.01
N LYS A 144 -30.02 72.17 34.44
CA LYS A 144 -31.17 72.49 35.31
C LYS A 144 -30.73 73.11 36.65
N ASN A 145 -29.70 72.56 37.28
CA ASN A 145 -29.17 73.13 38.52
C ASN A 145 -28.61 74.55 38.32
N ILE A 146 -27.86 74.81 37.25
CA ILE A 146 -27.33 76.17 36.96
C ILE A 146 -28.48 77.18 36.76
N THR A 147 -29.57 76.79 36.11
CA THR A 147 -30.73 77.68 35.92
C THR A 147 -31.46 77.99 37.23
N LEU A 148 -31.51 77.04 38.17
CA LEU A 148 -32.13 77.24 39.49
C LEU A 148 -31.33 78.21 40.37
N PHE A 149 -30.00 78.28 40.22
CA PHE A 149 -29.15 79.24 40.94
C PHE A 149 -29.17 80.68 40.39
N LYS A 150 -29.81 80.91 39.24
CA LYS A 150 -29.90 82.24 38.59
C LYS A 150 -31.23 82.97 38.85
N GLN A 151 -32.19 82.34 39.51
CA GLN A 151 -33.43 82.96 40.01
C GLN A 151 -33.25 83.41 41.45
#